data_AF-X1PKD9-F1
#
_entry.id   AF-X1PKD9-F1
#
_cell.length_a   1.000
_cell.length_b   1.000
_cell.length_c   1.000
_cell.angle_alpha   90.00
_cell.angle_beta   90.00
_cell.angle_gamma   90.00
#
_symmetry.space_group_name_H-M   'P 1'
#
loop_
_entity.id
_entity.type
_entity.pdbx_description
1 polymer ?
#
loop_
_entity_poly.entity_id
_entity_poly.type
_entity_poly.pdbx_seq_one_letter_code
_entity_poly.pdbx_strand_id
1 'polypeptide(L)' 'MLSRDELERYDRQIKIKGLGEEGQEKLKRAKVFIAGTGGLGSPVSIYLTAAGVGTIRIVDYQRVELK' A
#
# COMPACT_ATOMS: atom_id res chain seq x y z
N MET A 1 10.88 12.48 1.16
CA MET A 1 10.29 13.41 2.14
C MET A 1 8.78 13.40 1.96
N LEU A 2 8.07 13.24 3.07
CA LEU A 2 6.62 13.19 3.14
C LEU A 2 6.12 14.61 2.98
N SER A 3 5.10 14.78 2.15
CA SER A 3 4.33 16.01 2.08
C SER A 3 3.54 16.20 3.36
N ARG A 4 3.04 17.42 3.58
CA ARG A 4 2.18 17.73 4.71
C ARG A 4 0.94 16.83 4.77
N ASP A 5 0.32 16.58 3.61
CA ASP A 5 -0.86 15.72 3.51
C ASP A 5 -0.55 14.26 3.83
N GLU A 6 0.66 13.77 3.47
CA GLU A 6 1.11 12.43 3.83
C GLU A 6 1.41 12.32 5.33
N LEU A 7 2.00 13.36 5.95
CA LEU A 7 2.21 13.40 7.40
C LEU A 7 0.88 13.36 8.15
N GLU A 8 -0.14 14.09 7.68
CA GLU A 8 -1.48 14.05 8.27
C GLU A 8 -2.16 12.68 8.04
N ARG A 9 -2.12 12.16 6.82
CA ARG A 9 -2.73 10.87 6.46
C ARG A 9 -2.13 9.69 7.24
N TYR A 10 -0.80 9.69 7.42
CA TYR A 10 -0.07 8.59 8.04
C TYR A 10 0.31 8.83 9.51
N ASP A 11 -0.20 9.90 10.15
CA ASP A 11 0.12 10.29 11.53
C ASP A 11 0.04 9.12 12.52
N ARG A 12 -1.04 8.33 12.45
CA ARG A 12 -1.26 7.20 13.36
C ARG A 12 -0.24 6.08 13.16
N GLN A 13 0.09 5.73 11.92
CA GLN A 13 1.00 4.61 11.65
C GLN A 13 2.47 5.00 11.84
N ILE A 14 2.84 6.25 11.58
CA ILE A 14 4.18 6.78 11.88
C ILE A 14 4.52 6.63 13.37
N LYS A 15 3.53 6.79 14.27
CA LYS A 15 3.69 6.62 15.72
C LYS A 15 3.89 5.17 16.17
N ILE A 16 3.72 4.18 15.29
CA ILE A 16 3.97 2.78 15.62
C ILE A 16 5.48 2.57 15.85
N LYS A 17 5.82 2.02 17.02
CA LYS A 17 7.21 1.69 17.37
C LYS A 17 7.83 0.81 16.29
N GLY A 18 8.93 1.27 15.71
CA GLY A 18 9.67 0.55 14.66
C GLY A 18 9.32 0.96 13.22
N LEU A 19 8.22 1.70 12.99
CA LEU A 19 7.94 2.30 11.67
C LEU A 19 8.59 3.69 11.58
N GLY A 20 8.07 4.66 12.34
CA GLY A 20 8.53 6.04 12.28
C GLY A 20 8.37 6.68 10.89
N GLU A 21 8.82 7.93 10.76
CA GLU A 21 8.83 8.62 9.46
C GLU A 21 9.75 7.92 8.45
N GLU A 22 10.87 7.36 8.90
CA GLU A 22 11.81 6.63 8.04
C GLU A 22 11.16 5.37 7.42
N GLY A 23 10.38 4.62 8.19
CA GLY A 23 9.63 3.48 7.69
C GLY A 23 8.56 3.90 6.69
N GLN A 24 7.85 5.00 6.95
CA GLN A 24 6.86 5.53 6.03
C GLN A 24 7.48 6.02 4.72
N GLU A 25 8.66 6.65 4.80
CA GLU A 25 9.47 7.02 3.65
C GLU A 25 9.93 5.82 2.83
N LYS A 26 10.28 4.71 3.48
CA LYS A 26 10.60 3.44 2.80
C LYS A 26 9.37 2.89 2.06
N LEU A 27 8.19 2.90 2.68
CA LEU A 27 6.93 2.50 2.02
C LEU A 27 6.63 3.38 0.81
N LYS A 28 6.73 4.72 0.96
CA LYS A 28 6.54 5.68 -0.14
C LYS A 28 7.48 5.43 -1.33
N ARG A 29 8.71 4.97 -1.10
CA ARG A 29 9.65 4.64 -2.19
C ARG A 29 9.49 3.22 -2.74
N ALA A 30 8.77 2.36 -2.03
CA ALA A 30 8.62 0.96 -2.42
C ALA A 30 7.78 0.81 -3.68
N LYS A 31 8.10 -0.23 -4.45
CA LYS A 31 7.34 -0.66 -5.63
C LYS A 31 6.98 -2.12 -5.45
N VAL A 32 5.69 -2.44 -5.48
CA VAL A 32 5.18 -3.80 -5.29
C VAL A 32 4.45 -4.26 -6.55
N PHE A 33 4.71 -5.49 -6.96
CA PHE A 33 4.00 -6.18 -8.02
C PHE A 33 3.04 -7.21 -7.40
N ILE A 34 1.77 -7.16 -7.79
CA ILE A 34 0.73 -8.09 -7.35
C ILE A 34 0.25 -8.86 -8.59
N ALA A 35 0.48 -10.16 -8.60
CA ALA A 35 -0.05 -11.08 -9.61
C ALA A 35 -1.36 -11.70 -9.12
N GLY A 36 -2.45 -11.37 -9.80
CA GLY A 36 -3.81 -11.79 -9.46
C GLY A 36 -4.48 -10.88 -8.42
N THR A 37 -5.78 -10.64 -8.64
CA THR A 37 -6.69 -9.82 -7.82
C THR A 37 -7.97 -10.56 -7.44
N GLY A 38 -7.86 -11.87 -7.26
CA GLY A 38 -8.91 -12.67 -6.62
C GLY A 38 -8.99 -12.45 -5.10
N GLY A 39 -9.42 -13.48 -4.37
CA GLY A 39 -9.65 -13.40 -2.92
C GLY A 39 -8.43 -13.05 -2.05
N LEU A 40 -7.21 -13.16 -2.58
CA LEU A 40 -5.96 -12.80 -1.88
C LEU A 40 -5.38 -11.47 -2.34
N GLY A 41 -5.27 -11.27 -3.65
CA GLY A 41 -4.71 -10.04 -4.21
C GLY A 41 -5.54 -8.80 -3.90
N SER A 42 -6.87 -8.96 -3.84
CA SER A 42 -7.79 -7.88 -3.47
C SER A 42 -7.48 -7.29 -2.09
N PRO A 43 -7.55 -8.05 -0.97
CA PRO A 43 -7.25 -7.48 0.35
C PRO A 43 -5.80 -7.02 0.48
N VAL A 44 -4.83 -7.72 -0.12
CA VAL A 44 -3.42 -7.31 -0.11
C VAL A 44 -3.24 -5.93 -0.75
N SER A 45 -3.85 -5.69 -1.91
CA SER A 45 -3.76 -4.42 -2.62
C SER A 45 -4.35 -3.26 -1.79
N ILE A 46 -5.45 -3.51 -1.08
CA ILE A 46 -6.09 -2.51 -0.19
C ILE A 46 -5.13 -2.13 0.94
N TYR A 47 -4.57 -3.10 1.65
CA TYR A 47 -3.69 -2.81 2.79
C TYR A 47 -2.36 -2.18 2.38
N LEU A 48 -1.76 -2.60 1.26
CA LEU A 48 -0.53 -1.98 0.75
C LEU A 48 -0.77 -0.53 0.30
N THR A 49 -1.92 -0.26 -0.33
CA THR A 49 -2.31 1.11 -0.70
C THR A 49 -2.53 1.96 0.55
N ALA A 50 -3.28 1.44 1.52
CA ALA A 50 -3.56 2.13 2.78
C ALA A 50 -2.29 2.42 3.58
N ALA A 51 -1.33 1.48 3.60
CA ALA A 51 -0.04 1.64 4.24
C ALA A 51 0.85 2.71 3.56
N GLY A 52 0.54 3.11 2.33
CA GLY A 52 1.27 4.14 1.60
C GLY A 52 2.43 3.63 0.75
N VAL A 53 2.31 2.43 0.18
CA VAL A 53 3.26 1.97 -0.85
C VAL A 53 3.17 2.89 -2.07
N GLY A 54 4.28 3.46 -2.50
CA GLY A 54 4.26 4.50 -3.54
C GLY A 54 3.97 4.02 -4.95
N THR A 55 4.21 2.75 -5.27
CA THR A 55 3.80 2.17 -6.55
C THR A 55 3.33 0.74 -6.36
N ILE A 56 2.10 0.47 -6.77
CA ILE A 56 1.54 -0.88 -6.82
C ILE A 56 1.20 -1.17 -8.27
N ARG A 57 1.87 -2.18 -8.85
CA ARG A 57 1.54 -2.72 -10.16
C ARG A 57 0.71 -3.98 -9.98
N ILE A 58 -0.52 -3.93 -10.44
CA ILE A 58 -1.45 -5.05 -10.38
C ILE A 58 -1.58 -5.63 -11.77
N VAL A 59 -1.45 -6.95 -11.90
CA VAL A 59 -1.68 -7.68 -13.14
C VAL A 59 -2.59 -8.85 -12.86
N ASP A 60 -3.74 -8.88 -13.51
CA ASP A 60 -4.68 -9.98 -13.49
C ASP A 60 -5.13 -10.27 -14.92
N TYR A 61 -5.23 -11.55 -15.26
CA TYR A 61 -5.69 -12.03 -16.56
C TYR A 61 -7.18 -12.39 -16.55
N GLN A 62 -7.77 -12.57 -15.36
CA GLN A 62 -9.16 -13.00 -15.22
C GLN A 62 -10.13 -11.82 -15.31
N ARG A 63 -11.40 -12.13 -15.58
CA ARG A 63 -12.51 -11.17 -15.50
C ARG A 63 -13.27 -11.37 -14.19
N VAL A 64 -13.95 -10.33 -13.73
CA VAL A 64 -14.88 -10.43 -12.61
C VAL A 64 -16.09 -11.25 -13.05
N GLU A 65 -16.49 -12.21 -12.22
CA GLU A 65 -17.64 -13.08 -12.44
C GLU A 65 -18.61 -12.97 -11.26
N LEU A 66 -19.90 -12.92 -11.54
CA LEU A 66 -20.95 -13.12 -10.54
C LEU A 66 -21.22 -14.63 -10.50
N LYS A 67 -21.15 -15.21 -9.30
CA LYS A 67 -21.66 -16.57 -9.08
C LYS A 67 -23.18 -16.59 -9.11
#